data_AF-A0A969MYR7-F1
#
_entry.id   AF-A0A969MYR7-F1
#
_cell.length_a   1.000
_cell.length_b   1.000
_cell.length_c   1.000
_cell.angle_alpha   90.00
_cell.angle_beta   90.00
_cell.angle_gamma   90.00
#
_symmetry.space_group_name_H-M   'P 1'
#
loop_
_entity.id
_entity.type
_entity.pdbx_description
1 polymer ?
#
loop_
_entity_poly.entity_id
_entity_poly.type
_entity_poly.pdbx_seq_one_letter_code
_entity_poly.pdbx_strand_id
1 'polypeptide(L)'
;MQTSSQNFNRKNWMLKTQTHRILLCLAIGINVLSILSACTLRSDSSYSTKVSELETAPAAEALSEASNESETLNDSETASPPDEIIEEVKRVLAAKTEISVAEIALKAAIPTEWNNACLGMPNPEEICAQVITPGYRIVLSTATATYTFHTDQTGANLRWVKGIPN
;
A
#
# COMPACT_ATOMS: atom_id res chain seq x y z
N MET A 1 -29.52 43.99 37.85
CA MET A 1 -28.91 42.64 38.01
C MET A 1 -27.84 42.50 36.92
N GLN A 2 -26.66 43.12 37.09
CA GLN A 2 -25.38 42.48 37.49
C GLN A 2 -25.03 41.26 36.61
N THR A 3 -24.29 41.43 35.50
CA THR A 3 -22.81 41.52 35.29
C THR A 3 -22.09 40.17 35.12
N SER A 4 -21.06 40.19 34.27
CA SER A 4 -19.91 39.26 34.16
C SER A 4 -20.06 38.20 33.05
N SER A 5 -19.58 38.41 31.81
CA SER A 5 -18.18 38.57 31.37
C SER A 5 -17.27 37.47 31.90
N GLN A 6 -17.04 36.42 31.11
CA GLN A 6 -15.88 35.54 31.26
C GLN A 6 -15.25 35.31 29.89
N ASN A 7 -14.41 36.28 29.51
CA ASN A 7 -13.33 36.09 28.56
C ASN A 7 -12.32 35.09 29.17
N PHE A 8 -12.56 33.79 28.98
CA PHE A 8 -11.60 32.77 29.40
C PHE A 8 -10.47 32.68 28.37
N ASN A 9 -9.38 33.34 28.73
CA ASN A 9 -8.14 33.54 28.00
C ASN A 9 -7.49 32.18 27.62
N ARG A 10 -7.69 31.70 26.38
CA ARG A 10 -7.12 30.42 25.86
C ARG A 10 -5.59 30.37 25.81
N LYS A 11 -4.89 31.46 26.11
CA LYS A 11 -3.44 31.59 25.96
C LYS A 11 -2.64 30.97 27.11
N ASN A 12 -3.28 30.68 28.25
CA ASN A 12 -2.57 30.18 29.43
C ASN A 12 -2.43 28.64 29.48
N TRP A 13 -3.05 27.92 28.54
CA TRP A 13 -3.06 26.45 28.54
C TRP A 13 -1.88 25.81 27.78
N MET A 14 -1.17 26.59 26.96
CA MET A 14 -0.07 26.10 26.12
C MET A 14 1.33 26.23 26.75
N LEU A 15 1.51 27.04 27.80
CA LEU A 15 2.84 27.23 28.43
C LEU A 15 3.14 26.22 29.55
N LYS A 16 2.11 25.64 30.19
CA LYS A 16 2.33 24.75 31.35
C LYS A 16 2.69 23.31 30.97
N THR A 17 2.39 22.90 29.75
CA THR A 17 2.67 21.54 29.22
C THR A 17 3.99 21.45 28.46
N GLN A 18 4.53 22.58 27.99
CA GLN A 18 5.76 22.64 27.20
C GLN A 18 7.03 22.51 28.06
N THR A 19 7.02 23.10 29.26
CA THR A 19 8.13 23.05 30.22
C THR A 19 8.36 21.63 30.81
N HIS A 20 7.31 20.82 30.93
CA HIS A 20 7.42 19.44 31.43
C HIS A 20 8.08 18.49 30.42
N ARG A 21 7.92 18.71 29.10
CA ARG A 21 8.52 17.85 28.06
C ARG A 21 10.02 18.09 27.91
N ILE A 22 10.47 19.32 28.10
CA ILE A 22 11.90 19.70 28.04
C ILE A 22 12.67 19.13 29.24
N LEU A 23 12.08 19.17 30.44
CA LEU A 23 12.74 18.65 31.65
C LEU A 23 12.87 17.11 31.64
N LEU A 24 11.95 16.40 30.99
CA LEU A 24 11.95 14.94 30.92
C LEU A 24 13.00 14.38 29.93
N CYS A 25 13.42 15.18 28.94
CA CYS A 25 14.47 14.80 27.97
C CYS A 25 15.90 14.89 28.54
N LEU A 26 16.16 15.80 29.48
CA LEU A 26 17.52 15.97 30.03
C LEU A 26 17.93 14.88 31.04
N ALA A 27 16.96 14.18 31.66
CA ALA A 27 17.25 13.09 32.60
C ALA A 27 17.57 11.74 31.92
N ILE A 28 17.21 11.56 30.64
CA ILE A 28 17.43 10.30 29.90
C ILE A 28 18.80 10.33 29.16
N GLY A 29 19.33 11.51 28.85
CA GLY A 29 20.57 11.69 28.08
C GLY A 29 21.89 11.43 28.82
N ILE A 30 21.88 11.12 30.12
CA ILE A 30 23.11 10.95 30.92
C ILE A 30 23.46 9.45 31.16
N ASN A 31 22.58 8.51 30.81
CA ASN A 31 22.78 7.06 31.12
C ASN A 31 23.13 6.16 29.92
N VAL A 32 23.60 6.69 28.78
CA VAL A 32 23.91 5.87 27.58
C VAL A 32 25.41 5.81 27.24
N LEU A 33 26.30 6.35 28.09
CA LEU A 33 27.73 6.48 27.77
C LEU A 33 28.68 5.49 28.49
N SER A 34 28.23 4.33 28.98
CA SER A 34 29.13 3.46 29.78
C SER A 34 29.06 1.94 29.66
N ILE A 35 28.34 1.33 28.70
CA ILE A 35 28.40 -0.14 28.56
C ILE A 35 28.31 -0.59 27.09
N LEU A 36 29.46 -0.91 26.50
CA LEU A 36 29.76 -2.15 25.75
C LEU A 36 31.10 -2.01 25.03
N SER A 37 32.15 -2.05 25.86
CA SER A 37 33.50 -2.40 25.46
C SER A 37 33.55 -3.90 25.14
N ALA A 38 34.29 -4.25 24.08
CA ALA A 38 34.78 -5.59 23.72
C ALA A 38 33.78 -6.64 23.19
N CYS A 39 33.68 -6.73 21.86
CA CYS A 39 33.97 -7.98 21.14
C CYS A 39 34.36 -7.69 19.69
N THR A 40 35.66 -7.49 19.47
CA THR A 40 36.30 -7.77 18.19
C THR A 40 36.34 -9.28 17.99
N LEU A 41 35.38 -9.86 17.28
CA LEU A 41 35.57 -11.20 16.68
C LEU A 41 35.66 -11.06 15.16
N ARG A 42 36.92 -11.01 14.74
CA ARG A 42 37.38 -11.39 13.42
C ARG A 42 37.27 -12.90 13.29
N SER A 43 36.63 -13.38 12.23
CA SER A 43 36.81 -14.76 11.77
C SER A 43 36.76 -14.77 10.24
N ASP A 44 37.96 -14.84 9.66
CA ASP A 44 38.19 -15.30 8.29
C ASP A 44 37.60 -16.71 8.17
N SER A 45 36.59 -16.91 7.33
CA SER A 45 36.19 -18.24 6.88
C SER A 45 36.64 -18.44 5.44
N SER A 46 37.78 -19.12 5.36
CA SER A 46 38.45 -19.76 4.23
C SER A 46 37.62 -19.92 2.96
N TYR A 47 38.15 -19.29 1.90
CA TYR A 47 38.09 -19.74 0.53
C TYR A 47 38.56 -21.21 0.43
N SER A 48 37.69 -22.11 -0.01
CA SER A 48 37.98 -23.34 -0.79
C SER A 48 36.63 -24.04 -0.95
N THR A 49 36.10 -24.30 -2.13
CA THR A 49 36.60 -25.35 -3.02
C THR A 49 35.91 -25.18 -4.39
N LYS A 50 36.68 -25.27 -5.48
CA LYS A 50 36.17 -25.51 -6.84
C LYS A 50 35.45 -26.86 -6.92
N VAL A 51 34.37 -26.98 -7.69
CA VAL A 51 34.22 -28.06 -8.70
C VAL A 51 33.09 -27.80 -9.71
N SER A 52 33.44 -28.01 -10.99
CA SER A 52 32.67 -28.54 -12.15
C SER A 52 31.34 -27.88 -12.55
N GLU A 53 31.21 -27.21 -13.71
CA GLU A 53 31.33 -27.71 -15.10
C GLU A 53 30.46 -28.94 -15.38
N LEU A 54 29.39 -28.74 -16.15
CA LEU A 54 28.59 -29.65 -17.02
C LEU A 54 27.10 -29.21 -16.93
N GLU A 55 26.30 -28.95 -17.95
CA GLU A 55 26.43 -29.03 -19.42
C GLU A 55 25.45 -28.04 -20.07
N THR A 56 25.90 -27.46 -21.19
CA THR A 56 25.20 -27.41 -22.49
C THR A 56 23.68 -27.17 -22.48
N ALA A 57 23.33 -25.93 -22.81
CA ALA A 57 22.03 -25.61 -23.40
C ALA A 57 21.98 -26.06 -24.88
N PRO A 58 20.96 -26.81 -25.31
CA PRO A 58 20.56 -26.82 -26.71
C PRO A 58 19.51 -25.72 -26.95
N ALA A 59 19.90 -24.73 -27.75
CA ALA A 59 18.98 -23.89 -28.49
C ALA A 59 18.69 -24.57 -29.83
N ALA A 60 17.42 -24.88 -30.13
CA ALA A 60 16.77 -24.71 -31.44
C ALA A 60 15.40 -25.41 -31.49
N GLU A 61 14.57 -24.93 -32.42
CA GLU A 61 13.31 -25.48 -32.96
C GLU A 61 12.04 -25.07 -32.18
N ALA A 62 11.36 -23.95 -32.48
CA ALA A 62 10.75 -23.42 -33.72
C ALA A 62 9.37 -24.03 -34.08
N LEU A 63 8.35 -23.15 -34.07
CA LEU A 63 7.02 -23.22 -34.74
C LEU A 63 6.08 -24.38 -34.31
N SER A 64 4.75 -24.33 -34.37
CA SER A 64 3.67 -23.37 -34.66
C SER A 64 2.34 -24.11 -34.35
N GLU A 65 1.20 -23.57 -34.78
CA GLU A 65 -0.19 -24.06 -34.66
C GLU A 65 -0.87 -23.78 -33.31
N ALA A 66 -1.62 -22.68 -33.17
CA ALA A 66 -2.91 -22.42 -33.82
C ALA A 66 -3.90 -23.59 -33.65
N SER A 67 -4.77 -23.47 -32.64
CA SER A 67 -6.15 -23.95 -32.74
C SER A 67 -7.05 -22.94 -32.03
N ASN A 68 -7.65 -22.11 -32.87
CA ASN A 68 -8.79 -21.25 -32.56
C ASN A 68 -10.03 -22.13 -32.77
N GLU A 69 -10.77 -22.37 -31.71
CA GLU A 69 -12.17 -22.80 -31.76
C GLU A 69 -12.80 -22.17 -30.50
N SER A 70 -13.18 -20.89 -30.54
CA SER A 70 -14.48 -20.41 -31.05
C SER A 70 -15.65 -21.23 -30.55
N GLU A 71 -15.90 -21.14 -29.24
CA GLU A 71 -17.28 -21.12 -28.75
C GLU A 71 -17.70 -19.67 -28.52
N THR A 72 -18.59 -19.23 -29.39
CA THR A 72 -19.35 -18.00 -29.28
C THR A 72 -20.31 -18.10 -28.11
N LEU A 73 -19.99 -17.43 -27.01
CA LEU A 73 -20.98 -16.84 -26.11
C LEU A 73 -20.56 -15.39 -25.84
N ASN A 74 -21.49 -14.49 -26.13
CA ASN A 74 -21.49 -13.06 -25.93
C ASN A 74 -20.73 -12.57 -24.66
N ASP A 75 -19.46 -12.16 -24.80
CA ASP A 75 -18.60 -11.78 -23.66
C ASP A 75 -17.85 -10.45 -23.87
N SER A 76 -18.38 -9.55 -24.71
CA SER A 76 -17.91 -8.14 -24.75
C SER A 76 -18.64 -7.28 -23.71
N GLU A 77 -18.97 -7.87 -22.56
CA GLU A 77 -19.56 -7.20 -21.37
C GLU A 77 -18.81 -7.58 -20.08
N THR A 78 -17.55 -8.08 -20.19
CA THR A 78 -16.83 -8.66 -19.04
C THR A 78 -15.40 -8.09 -18.89
N ALA A 79 -15.23 -6.79 -19.16
CA ALA A 79 -13.96 -6.09 -18.98
C ALA A 79 -14.02 -4.90 -17.99
N SER A 80 -15.20 -4.50 -17.53
CA SER A 80 -15.37 -3.47 -16.51
C SER A 80 -15.83 -4.11 -15.20
N PRO A 81 -15.36 -3.66 -14.02
CA PRO A 81 -15.91 -4.15 -12.77
C PRO A 81 -17.41 -3.82 -12.65
N PRO A 82 -18.17 -4.65 -11.91
CA PRO A 82 -19.51 -4.30 -11.48
C PRO A 82 -19.56 -2.93 -10.79
N ASP A 83 -20.64 -2.19 -11.02
CA ASP A 83 -20.82 -0.84 -10.49
C ASP A 83 -20.79 -0.82 -8.95
N GLU A 84 -21.25 -1.91 -8.31
CA GLU A 84 -21.24 -2.06 -6.85
C GLU A 84 -19.82 -1.96 -6.27
N ILE A 85 -18.82 -2.51 -6.98
CA ILE A 85 -17.41 -2.43 -6.58
C ILE A 85 -16.94 -0.98 -6.70
N ILE A 86 -17.23 -0.32 -7.81
CA ILE A 86 -16.83 1.08 -8.05
C ILE A 86 -17.39 2.00 -6.96
N GLU A 87 -18.68 1.86 -6.66
CA GLU A 87 -19.36 2.67 -5.64
C GLU A 87 -18.83 2.39 -4.24
N GLU A 88 -18.44 1.15 -3.93
CA GLU A 88 -17.77 0.83 -2.66
C GLU A 88 -16.39 1.48 -2.57
N VAL A 89 -15.57 1.43 -3.63
CA VAL A 89 -14.26 2.10 -3.63
C VAL A 89 -14.43 3.62 -3.45
N LYS A 90 -15.44 4.23 -4.08
CA LYS A 90 -15.75 5.65 -3.86
C LYS A 90 -16.15 5.93 -2.42
N ARG A 91 -16.99 5.10 -1.79
CA ARG A 91 -17.36 5.23 -0.37
C ARG A 91 -16.15 5.12 0.55
N VAL A 92 -15.26 4.16 0.29
CA VAL A 92 -14.02 4.00 1.07
C VAL A 92 -13.11 5.21 0.93
N LEU A 93 -12.97 5.77 -0.28
CA LEU A 93 -12.20 6.98 -0.49
C LEU A 93 -12.83 8.17 0.26
N ALA A 94 -14.13 8.40 0.08
CA ALA A 94 -14.89 9.46 0.75
C ALA A 94 -14.73 9.43 2.27
N ALA A 95 -14.86 8.25 2.89
CA ALA A 95 -14.73 8.08 4.33
C ALA A 95 -13.31 8.41 4.84
N LYS A 96 -12.28 8.17 4.03
CA LYS A 96 -10.87 8.40 4.42
C LYS A 96 -10.39 9.82 4.14
N THR A 97 -10.97 10.51 3.16
CA THR A 97 -10.54 11.86 2.75
C THR A 97 -11.51 12.96 3.15
N GLU A 98 -12.67 12.59 3.73
CA GLU A 98 -13.76 13.52 4.07
C GLU A 98 -14.32 14.28 2.87
N ILE A 99 -14.16 13.73 1.66
CA ILE A 99 -14.69 14.25 0.40
C ILE A 99 -16.07 13.61 0.14
N SER A 100 -17.04 14.36 -0.37
CA SER A 100 -18.33 13.78 -0.72
C SER A 100 -18.20 12.79 -1.88
N VAL A 101 -18.97 11.69 -1.87
CA VAL A 101 -18.95 10.68 -2.96
C VAL A 101 -19.28 11.32 -4.32
N ALA A 102 -20.12 12.35 -4.35
CA ALA A 102 -20.49 13.08 -5.56
C ALA A 102 -19.33 13.86 -6.20
N GLU A 103 -18.29 14.20 -5.42
CA GLU A 103 -17.08 14.88 -5.90
C GLU A 103 -16.00 13.91 -6.40
N ILE A 104 -16.26 12.60 -6.34
CA ILE A 104 -15.32 11.54 -6.72
C ILE A 104 -15.72 10.96 -8.08
N ALA A 105 -14.88 11.19 -9.08
CA ALA A 105 -15.07 10.65 -10.43
C ALA A 105 -14.26 9.36 -10.64
N LEU A 106 -14.84 8.39 -11.33
CA LEU A 106 -14.09 7.24 -11.85
C LEU A 106 -13.31 7.70 -13.09
N LYS A 107 -11.98 7.57 -13.05
CA LYS A 107 -11.10 7.86 -14.18
C LYS A 107 -10.82 6.63 -15.02
N ALA A 108 -10.59 5.49 -14.37
CA ALA A 108 -10.34 4.22 -15.05
C ALA A 108 -10.65 3.05 -14.11
N ALA A 109 -11.11 1.95 -14.68
CA ALA A 109 -11.14 0.65 -14.03
C ALA A 109 -10.57 -0.38 -15.01
N ILE A 110 -9.47 -1.02 -14.62
CA ILE A 110 -8.67 -1.84 -15.54
C ILE A 110 -8.57 -3.24 -14.95
N PRO A 111 -9.06 -4.30 -15.63
CA PRO A 111 -8.81 -5.67 -15.25
C PRO A 111 -7.31 -5.90 -15.09
N THR A 112 -6.90 -6.47 -13.97
CA THR A 112 -5.49 -6.70 -13.64
C THR A 112 -5.35 -8.03 -12.93
N GLU A 113 -4.33 -8.80 -13.31
CA GLU A 113 -3.91 -9.99 -12.60
C GLU A 113 -2.79 -9.64 -11.62
N TRP A 114 -3.03 -9.89 -10.34
CA TRP A 114 -2.06 -9.65 -9.28
C TRP A 114 -1.22 -10.88 -9.03
N ASN A 115 0.07 -10.71 -8.76
CA ASN A 115 1.00 -11.84 -8.55
C ASN A 115 0.87 -12.53 -7.18
N ASN A 116 0.02 -12.00 -6.29
CA ASN A 116 -0.24 -12.54 -4.96
C ASN A 116 -1.64 -12.17 -4.46
N ALA A 117 -2.10 -12.86 -3.41
CA ALA A 117 -3.41 -12.63 -2.79
C ALA A 117 -3.56 -11.24 -2.14
N CYS A 118 -2.47 -10.52 -1.89
CA CYS A 118 -2.50 -9.16 -1.36
C CYS A 118 -2.55 -8.08 -2.43
N LEU A 119 -2.82 -8.48 -3.69
CA LEU A 119 -3.03 -7.55 -4.80
C LEU A 119 -1.79 -6.67 -5.07
N GLY A 120 -0.60 -7.23 -4.83
CA GLY A 120 0.68 -6.52 -4.94
C GLY A 120 0.94 -5.49 -3.83
N MET A 121 0.08 -5.40 -2.82
CA MET A 121 0.15 -4.42 -1.73
C MET A 121 0.05 -5.11 -0.35
N PRO A 122 1.05 -5.91 0.06
CA PRO A 122 1.11 -6.51 1.39
C PRO A 122 1.16 -5.43 2.48
N ASN A 123 0.45 -5.65 3.59
CA ASN A 123 0.71 -4.88 4.81
C ASN A 123 2.04 -5.31 5.45
N PRO A 124 2.68 -4.49 6.31
CA PRO A 124 4.03 -4.75 6.84
C PRO A 124 4.25 -6.11 7.53
N GLU A 125 3.19 -6.71 8.10
CA GLU A 125 3.24 -7.98 8.82
C GLU A 125 2.43 -9.09 8.12
N GLU A 126 1.92 -8.83 6.91
CA GLU A 126 1.05 -9.74 6.19
C GLU A 126 1.85 -10.68 5.27
N ILE A 127 1.63 -11.98 5.44
CA ILE A 127 2.16 -13.00 4.54
C ILE A 127 1.11 -13.31 3.48
N CYS A 128 1.44 -13.05 2.22
CA CYS A 128 0.53 -13.22 1.10
C CYS A 128 0.76 -14.56 0.40
N ALA A 129 -0.32 -15.26 0.08
CA ALA A 129 -0.23 -16.43 -0.79
C ALA A 129 0.24 -16.04 -2.19
N GLN A 130 1.18 -16.82 -2.75
CA GLN A 130 1.74 -16.61 -4.09
C GLN A 130 0.82 -17.24 -5.15
N VAL A 131 -0.33 -16.60 -5.35
CA VAL A 131 -1.36 -17.01 -6.31
C VAL A 131 -1.73 -15.85 -7.21
N ILE A 132 -1.86 -16.12 -8.51
CA ILE A 132 -2.36 -15.13 -9.45
C ILE A 132 -3.82 -14.83 -9.09
N THR A 133 -4.08 -13.58 -8.70
CA THR A 133 -5.39 -13.15 -8.23
C THR A 133 -5.96 -12.16 -9.24
N PRO A 134 -6.99 -12.52 -10.02
CA PRO A 134 -7.66 -11.59 -10.91
C PRO A 134 -8.40 -10.50 -10.12
N GLY A 135 -8.48 -9.31 -10.70
CA GLY A 135 -9.22 -8.20 -10.10
C GLY A 135 -9.12 -6.93 -10.91
N TYR A 136 -9.19 -5.78 -10.24
CA TYR A 136 -9.26 -4.48 -10.89
C TYR A 136 -8.31 -3.46 -10.28
N ARG A 137 -7.63 -2.70 -11.15
CA ARG A 137 -6.97 -1.44 -10.79
C ARG A 137 -7.94 -0.29 -11.05
N ILE A 138 -8.44 0.30 -9.99
CA ILE A 138 -9.42 1.40 -10.03
C ILE A 138 -8.68 2.72 -9.77
N VAL A 139 -8.87 3.68 -10.66
CA VAL A 139 -8.32 5.03 -10.55
C VAL A 139 -9.46 6.01 -10.40
N LEU A 140 -9.49 6.69 -9.26
CA LEU A 140 -10.46 7.73 -8.92
C LEU A 140 -9.79 9.09 -8.97
N SER A 141 -10.53 10.13 -9.28
CA SER A 141 -10.04 11.51 -9.27
C SER A 141 -11.01 12.42 -8.54
N THR A 142 -10.45 13.39 -7.83
CA THR A 142 -11.14 14.52 -7.23
C THR A 142 -10.62 15.82 -7.84
N ALA A 143 -11.12 16.97 -7.39
CA ALA A 143 -10.60 18.27 -7.80
C ALA A 143 -9.10 18.47 -7.48
N THR A 144 -8.60 17.82 -6.44
CA THR A 144 -7.26 18.09 -5.88
C THR A 144 -6.27 16.94 -6.05
N ALA A 145 -6.73 15.72 -6.35
CA ALA A 145 -5.86 14.55 -6.41
C ALA A 145 -6.43 13.41 -7.27
N THR A 146 -5.56 12.46 -7.59
CA THR A 146 -5.87 11.17 -8.21
C THR A 146 -5.47 10.04 -7.26
N TYR A 147 -6.36 9.08 -7.06
CA TYR A 147 -6.20 7.95 -6.15
C TYR A 147 -6.22 6.63 -6.92
N THR A 148 -5.35 5.69 -6.55
CA THR A 148 -5.30 4.34 -7.14
C THR A 148 -5.61 3.30 -6.09
N PHE A 149 -6.51 2.38 -6.43
CA PHE A 149 -6.93 1.25 -5.63
C PHE A 149 -6.74 -0.05 -6.40
N HIS A 150 -6.36 -1.10 -5.70
CA HIS A 150 -6.36 -2.46 -6.22
C HIS A 150 -7.44 -3.26 -5.50
N THR A 151 -8.20 -4.04 -6.25
CA THR A 151 -9.19 -4.97 -5.69
C THR A 151 -9.17 -6.31 -6.39
N ASP A 152 -9.70 -7.35 -5.74
CA ASP A 152 -9.99 -8.64 -6.37
C ASP A 152 -11.26 -8.56 -7.23
N GLN A 153 -11.63 -9.65 -7.91
CA GLN A 153 -12.84 -9.69 -8.74
C GLN A 153 -14.15 -9.45 -7.97
N THR A 154 -14.16 -9.70 -6.66
CA THR A 154 -15.36 -9.62 -5.82
C THR A 154 -15.52 -8.26 -5.13
N GLY A 155 -14.46 -7.44 -5.10
CA GLY A 155 -14.45 -6.21 -4.31
C GLY A 155 -14.11 -6.42 -2.83
N ALA A 156 -13.99 -7.68 -2.37
CA ALA A 156 -13.86 -8.02 -0.96
C ALA A 156 -12.50 -7.60 -0.38
N ASN A 157 -11.43 -7.76 -1.16
CA ASN A 157 -10.12 -7.21 -0.83
C ASN A 157 -9.93 -5.90 -1.55
N LEU A 158 -9.69 -4.82 -0.81
CA LEU A 158 -9.44 -3.49 -1.35
C LEU A 158 -8.16 -2.90 -0.74
N ARG A 159 -7.24 -2.45 -1.59
CA ARG A 159 -5.95 -1.87 -1.20
C ARG A 159 -5.83 -0.47 -1.77
N TRP A 160 -5.65 0.53 -0.91
CA TRP A 160 -5.26 1.88 -1.34
C TRP A 160 -3.76 1.86 -1.66
N VAL A 161 -3.40 2.14 -2.90
CA VAL A 161 -2.00 2.18 -3.35
C VAL A 161 -1.38 3.56 -3.10
N LYS A 162 -1.99 4.61 -3.66
CA LYS A 162 -1.45 5.97 -3.59
C LYS A 162 -2.52 7.02 -3.88
N GLY A 163 -2.32 8.21 -3.32
CA GLY A 163 -3.00 9.46 -3.69
C GLY A 163 -1.98 10.48 -4.15
N ILE A 164 -2.13 11.02 -5.36
CA ILE A 164 -1.21 11.98 -5.97
C ILE A 164 -1.99 13.29 -6.18
N PRO A 165 -1.55 14.44 -5.62
CA PRO A 165 -2.14 15.73 -5.93
C PRO A 165 -2.11 16.04 -7.43
N ASN A 166 -3.17 16.66 -7.95
CA ASN A 166 -3.30 17.05 -9.35
C ASN A 166 -2.65 18.40 -9.63
#